data_AF-A0A6V7RPW8-F1
#
_entry.id   AF-A0A6V7RPW8-F1
#
_cell.length_a   1.000
_cell.length_b   1.000
_cell.length_c   1.000
_cell.angle_alpha   90.00
_cell.angle_beta   90.00
_cell.angle_gamma   90.00
#
_symmetry.space_group_name_H-M   'P 1'
#
loop_
_entity.id
_entity.type
_entity.pdbx_description
1 polymer ?
#
loop_
_entity_poly.entity_id
_entity_poly.type
_entity_poly.pdbx_seq_one_letter_code
_entity_poly.pdbx_strand_id
1 'polypeptide(L)'
;MSSYLVELNDKEETQSVTLVLSSLLDATSLIENLWKYKQKKYVDLSLLSVPDVINVLEMINDKSELTFKLSHTQINIEFLKQQKDIQDIDYRDNTYLLSYAESNVDVYEKYQRLNRNVIVQKQSYELEIVESLLREQDKKNETVTMLERENQLLRQGGMSQNDDDLENRYLELMEKYKQSLKRLEQLRDSKLGKLQVAYWNKKRGY
;
A
#
# COMPACT_ATOMS: atom_id res chain seq x y z
N MET A 1 -8.75 -21.57 -19.31
CA MET A 1 -8.55 -22.93 -19.85
C MET A 1 -8.28 -23.83 -18.67
N SER A 2 -8.98 -24.97 -18.59
CA SER A 2 -8.78 -25.94 -17.52
C SER A 2 -7.41 -26.62 -17.67
N SER A 3 -6.75 -26.95 -16.56
CA SER A 3 -5.37 -27.47 -16.59
C SER A 3 -5.15 -28.56 -15.54
N TYR A 4 -4.24 -29.50 -15.83
CA TYR A 4 -3.78 -30.50 -14.86
C TYR A 4 -2.46 -30.04 -14.27
N LEU A 5 -2.39 -30.01 -12.95
CA LEU A 5 -1.19 -29.77 -12.18
C LEU A 5 -0.78 -31.08 -11.53
N VAL A 6 0.47 -31.47 -11.73
CA VAL A 6 1.04 -32.68 -11.13
C VAL A 6 2.04 -32.26 -10.07
N GLU A 7 1.80 -32.68 -8.85
CA GLU A 7 2.74 -32.50 -7.74
C GLU A 7 3.66 -33.71 -7.68
N LEU A 8 4.97 -33.46 -7.66
CA LEU A 8 6.00 -34.49 -7.55
C LEU A 8 6.58 -34.48 -6.14
N ASN A 9 6.93 -35.66 -5.62
CA ASN A 9 7.67 -35.77 -4.36
C ASN A 9 9.17 -35.49 -4.57
N ASP A 10 9.95 -35.46 -3.49
CA ASP A 10 11.41 -35.28 -3.51
C ASP A 10 12.18 -36.36 -4.30
N LYS A 11 11.49 -37.43 -4.72
CA LYS A 11 12.03 -38.53 -5.54
C LYS A 11 11.54 -38.48 -6.99
N GLU A 12 10.94 -37.36 -7.42
CA GLU A 12 10.35 -37.15 -8.75
C GLU A 12 9.19 -38.10 -9.11
N GLU A 13 8.60 -38.76 -8.12
CA GLU A 13 7.39 -39.58 -8.32
C GLU A 13 6.14 -38.71 -8.14
N THR A 14 5.10 -38.98 -8.94
CA THR A 14 3.82 -38.28 -8.81
C THR A 14 3.20 -38.53 -7.43
N GLN A 15 3.02 -37.44 -6.69
CA GLN A 15 2.42 -37.43 -5.35
C GLN A 15 0.92 -37.12 -5.42
N SER A 16 0.53 -36.12 -6.21
CA SER A 16 -0.86 -35.74 -6.38
C SER A 16 -1.13 -35.16 -7.77
N VAL A 17 -2.39 -35.21 -8.20
CA VAL A 17 -2.86 -34.60 -9.44
C VAL A 17 -4.03 -33.69 -9.12
N THR A 18 -3.91 -32.41 -9.48
CA THR A 18 -4.96 -31.41 -9.33
C THR A 18 -5.48 -30.99 -10.71
N LEU A 19 -6.77 -31.15 -10.96
CA LEU A 19 -7.46 -30.55 -12.10
C LEU A 19 -7.99 -29.18 -11.69
N VAL A 20 -7.53 -28.13 -12.34
CA VAL A 20 -8.09 -26.78 -12.19
C VAL A 20 -9.16 -26.58 -13.26
N LEU A 21 -10.43 -26.49 -12.85
CA LEU A 21 -11.55 -26.23 -13.76
C LEU A 21 -11.79 -24.73 -13.89
N SER A 22 -11.70 -24.20 -15.11
CA SER A 22 -12.01 -22.79 -15.41
C SER A 22 -13.39 -22.58 -16.02
N SER A 23 -14.05 -23.64 -16.48
CA SER A 23 -15.38 -23.59 -17.13
C SER A 23 -16.08 -24.94 -17.00
N LEU A 24 -17.41 -24.94 -17.11
CA LEU A 24 -18.24 -26.15 -17.17
C LEU A 24 -18.08 -26.94 -18.48
N LEU A 25 -17.62 -26.28 -19.55
CA LEU A 25 -17.36 -26.95 -20.83
C LEU A 25 -16.31 -28.06 -20.61
N ASP A 26 -16.66 -29.28 -21.04
CA ASP A 26 -15.85 -30.49 -20.94
C ASP A 26 -15.49 -30.95 -19.51
N ALA A 27 -16.14 -30.42 -18.47
CA ALA A 27 -15.81 -30.76 -17.08
C ALA A 27 -15.90 -32.27 -16.81
N THR A 28 -16.93 -32.94 -17.34
CA THR A 28 -17.12 -34.39 -17.17
C THR A 28 -15.98 -35.21 -17.76
N SER A 29 -15.58 -34.93 -19.00
CA SER A 29 -14.48 -35.66 -19.65
C SER A 29 -13.12 -35.40 -18.98
N LEU A 30 -12.91 -34.18 -18.47
CA LEU A 30 -11.71 -33.83 -17.72
C LEU A 30 -11.67 -34.53 -16.36
N ILE A 31 -12.81 -34.65 -15.68
CA ILE A 31 -12.91 -35.41 -14.43
C ILE A 31 -12.73 -36.91 -14.69
N GLU A 32 -13.31 -37.46 -15.76
CA GLU A 32 -13.09 -38.85 -16.18
C GLU A 32 -11.61 -39.15 -16.40
N ASN A 33 -10.86 -38.21 -17.00
CA ASN A 33 -9.42 -38.34 -17.18
C ASN A 33 -8.64 -38.35 -15.86
N LEU A 34 -9.14 -37.74 -14.77
CA LEU A 34 -8.49 -37.84 -13.45
C LEU A 34 -8.50 -39.27 -12.91
N TRP A 35 -9.51 -40.07 -13.25
CA TRP A 35 -9.61 -41.45 -12.77
C TRP A 35 -8.51 -42.37 -13.31
N LYS A 36 -7.82 -41.96 -14.38
CA LYS A 36 -6.67 -42.69 -14.92
C LYS A 36 -5.46 -42.67 -13.99
N TYR A 37 -5.38 -41.70 -13.08
CA TYR A 37 -4.30 -41.58 -12.11
C TYR A 37 -4.60 -42.39 -10.85
N LYS A 38 -3.59 -43.07 -10.30
CA LYS A 38 -3.71 -43.87 -9.07
C LYS A 38 -3.43 -43.08 -7.80
N GLN A 39 -2.86 -41.88 -7.96
CA GLN A 39 -2.47 -40.97 -6.89
C GLN A 39 -3.67 -40.22 -6.30
N LYS A 40 -3.43 -39.40 -5.26
CA LYS A 40 -4.46 -38.50 -4.71
C LYS A 40 -4.92 -37.51 -5.77
N LYS A 41 -6.24 -37.42 -5.95
CA LYS A 41 -6.91 -36.61 -6.99
C LYS A 41 -7.58 -35.41 -6.34
N TYR A 42 -7.26 -34.23 -6.84
CA TYR A 42 -7.87 -32.98 -6.44
C TYR A 42 -8.61 -32.34 -7.62
N VAL A 43 -9.79 -31.79 -7.36
CA VAL A 43 -10.54 -30.98 -8.33
C VAL A 43 -10.66 -29.57 -7.75
N ASP A 44 -9.97 -28.62 -8.35
CA ASP A 44 -10.02 -27.23 -7.95
C ASP A 44 -11.14 -26.51 -8.72
N LEU A 45 -12.14 -26.06 -7.96
CA LEU A 45 -13.32 -25.34 -8.43
C LEU A 45 -13.29 -23.87 -8.02
N SER A 46 -12.18 -23.37 -7.47
CA SER A 46 -12.05 -22.01 -6.93
C SER A 46 -12.35 -20.90 -7.95
N LEU A 47 -12.15 -21.18 -9.24
CA LEU A 47 -12.38 -20.25 -10.35
C LEU A 47 -13.83 -20.23 -10.87
N LEU A 48 -14.67 -21.18 -10.45
CA LEU A 48 -16.05 -21.30 -10.91
C LEU A 48 -17.02 -20.46 -10.06
N SER A 49 -18.20 -20.18 -10.59
CA SER A 49 -19.28 -19.57 -9.82
C SER A 49 -19.93 -20.59 -8.86
N VAL A 50 -20.60 -20.12 -7.80
CA VAL A 50 -21.29 -21.02 -6.84
C VAL A 50 -22.31 -21.95 -7.53
N PRO A 51 -23.16 -21.47 -8.47
CA PRO A 51 -24.04 -22.36 -9.23
C PRO A 51 -23.28 -23.42 -10.03
N ASP A 52 -22.17 -23.05 -10.66
CA ASP A 52 -21.38 -23.98 -11.48
C ASP A 52 -20.69 -25.04 -10.62
N VAL A 53 -20.22 -24.66 -9.43
CA VAL A 53 -19.69 -25.60 -8.42
C VAL A 53 -20.75 -26.65 -8.07
N ILE A 54 -21.98 -26.22 -7.78
CA ILE A 54 -23.08 -27.14 -7.46
C ILE A 54 -23.32 -28.09 -8.63
N ASN A 55 -23.40 -27.57 -9.85
CA ASN A 55 -23.59 -28.38 -11.05
C ASN A 55 -22.48 -29.43 -11.21
N VAL A 56 -21.21 -29.06 -11.02
CA VAL A 56 -20.08 -30.01 -11.10
C VAL A 56 -20.20 -31.08 -10.00
N LEU A 57 -20.55 -30.71 -8.78
CA LEU A 57 -20.73 -31.66 -7.69
C LEU A 57 -21.91 -32.60 -7.95
N GLU A 58 -23.00 -32.14 -8.57
CA GLU A 58 -24.14 -32.99 -8.92
C GLU A 58 -23.87 -33.91 -10.12
N MET A 59 -23.01 -33.50 -11.06
CA MET A 59 -22.65 -34.28 -12.25
C MET A 59 -21.82 -35.54 -11.95
N ILE A 60 -21.15 -35.60 -10.79
CA ILE A 60 -20.22 -36.67 -10.45
C ILE A 60 -20.92 -37.72 -9.59
N ASN A 61 -21.14 -38.92 -10.14
CA ASN A 61 -21.81 -40.02 -9.42
C ASN A 61 -20.92 -40.71 -8.38
N ASP A 62 -19.62 -40.87 -8.66
CA ASP A 62 -18.66 -41.45 -7.72
C ASP A 62 -17.69 -40.38 -7.23
N LYS A 63 -17.81 -39.99 -5.96
CA LYS A 63 -17.02 -38.91 -5.34
C LYS A 63 -16.01 -39.43 -4.33
N SER A 64 -16.02 -40.73 -4.05
CA SER A 64 -15.37 -41.34 -2.89
C SER A 64 -13.84 -41.14 -2.85
N GLU A 65 -13.19 -41.01 -4.01
CA GLU A 65 -11.74 -40.80 -4.14
C GLU A 65 -11.33 -39.36 -4.51
N LEU A 66 -12.29 -38.44 -4.66
CA LEU A 66 -12.02 -37.06 -5.08
C LEU A 66 -12.04 -36.11 -3.90
N THR A 67 -11.05 -35.21 -3.85
CA THR A 67 -11.06 -34.07 -2.94
C THR A 67 -11.30 -32.78 -3.73
N PHE A 68 -12.33 -32.02 -3.37
CA PHE A 68 -12.68 -30.78 -4.05
C PHE A 68 -12.09 -29.58 -3.32
N LYS A 69 -11.42 -28.67 -4.04
CA LYS A 69 -10.93 -27.40 -3.52
C LYS A 69 -11.92 -26.29 -3.86
N LEU A 70 -12.36 -25.57 -2.85
CA LEU A 70 -13.29 -24.45 -2.99
C LEU A 70 -12.74 -23.20 -2.31
N SER A 71 -13.09 -22.05 -2.84
CA SER A 71 -12.79 -20.76 -2.23
C SER A 71 -13.72 -20.46 -1.05
N HIS A 72 -13.30 -19.54 -0.19
CA HIS A 72 -14.08 -19.20 1.01
C HIS A 72 -15.46 -18.60 0.69
N THR A 73 -15.66 -18.02 -0.50
CA THR A 73 -16.91 -17.38 -0.89
C THR A 73 -17.93 -18.38 -1.41
N GLN A 74 -17.49 -19.59 -1.75
CA GLN A 74 -18.33 -20.63 -2.33
C GLN A 74 -18.96 -21.56 -1.28
N ILE A 75 -18.44 -21.57 -0.06
CA ILE A 75 -18.95 -22.44 1.02
C ILE A 75 -19.70 -21.61 2.05
N ASN A 76 -20.87 -22.10 2.43
CA ASN A 76 -21.61 -21.65 3.59
C ASN A 76 -22.37 -22.84 4.23
N ILE A 77 -23.03 -22.59 5.36
CA ILE A 77 -23.78 -23.64 6.08
C ILE A 77 -24.92 -24.20 5.23
N GLU A 78 -25.58 -23.37 4.41
CA GLU A 78 -26.70 -23.80 3.56
C GLU A 78 -26.25 -24.72 2.43
N PHE A 79 -25.11 -24.43 1.80
CA PHE A 79 -24.44 -25.25 0.81
C PHE A 79 -24.08 -26.62 1.39
N LEU A 80 -23.46 -26.65 2.58
CA LEU A 80 -23.14 -27.90 3.26
C LEU A 80 -24.42 -28.70 3.61
N LYS A 81 -25.53 -28.03 3.93
CA LYS A 81 -26.83 -28.69 4.16
C LYS A 81 -27.44 -29.32 2.92
N GLN A 82 -27.20 -28.73 1.75
CA GLN A 82 -27.68 -29.26 0.47
C GLN A 82 -26.85 -30.48 0.03
N GLN A 83 -25.55 -30.49 0.36
CA GLN A 83 -24.61 -31.53 -0.04
C GLN A 83 -24.43 -32.58 1.06
N LYS A 84 -25.38 -33.53 1.15
CA LYS A 84 -25.45 -34.54 2.22
C LYS A 84 -24.31 -35.57 2.21
N ASP A 85 -23.61 -35.71 1.09
CA ASP A 85 -22.59 -36.75 0.93
C ASP A 85 -21.19 -36.29 1.35
N ILE A 86 -21.01 -35.02 1.71
CA ILE A 86 -19.72 -34.51 2.22
C ILE A 86 -19.47 -35.09 3.60
N GLN A 87 -18.33 -35.74 3.79
CA GLN A 87 -18.00 -36.47 5.03
C GLN A 87 -16.88 -35.82 5.83
N ASP A 88 -16.01 -35.03 5.19
CA ASP A 88 -15.03 -34.22 5.91
C ASP A 88 -14.70 -32.91 5.17
N ILE A 89 -14.33 -31.90 5.95
CA ILE A 89 -13.91 -30.57 5.49
C ILE A 89 -12.58 -30.17 6.16
N ASP A 90 -11.59 -29.76 5.37
CA ASP A 90 -10.35 -29.19 5.88
C ASP A 90 -10.12 -27.80 5.26
N TYR A 91 -9.18 -27.02 5.81
CA TYR A 91 -8.79 -25.73 5.25
C TYR A 91 -7.28 -25.65 5.11
N ARG A 92 -6.79 -25.57 3.86
CA ARG A 92 -5.37 -25.47 3.53
C ARG A 92 -5.16 -24.56 2.33
N ASP A 93 -4.03 -23.87 2.31
CA ASP A 93 -3.61 -23.02 1.19
C ASP A 93 -4.70 -22.02 0.76
N ASN A 94 -5.37 -21.41 1.75
CA ASN A 94 -6.45 -20.45 1.57
C ASN A 94 -7.72 -21.02 0.88
N THR A 95 -7.85 -22.34 0.81
CA THR A 95 -8.99 -23.04 0.21
C THR A 95 -9.57 -24.08 1.16
N TYR A 96 -10.86 -24.33 1.05
CA TYR A 96 -11.52 -25.44 1.72
C TYR A 96 -11.38 -26.70 0.88
N LEU A 97 -11.03 -27.80 1.53
CA LEU A 97 -10.92 -29.13 0.96
C LEU A 97 -12.12 -29.95 1.41
N LEU A 98 -12.99 -30.33 0.48
CA LEU A 98 -14.12 -31.23 0.75
C LEU A 98 -13.77 -32.64 0.32
N SER A 99 -13.95 -33.60 1.22
CA SER A 99 -13.79 -35.02 0.92
C SER A 99 -15.06 -35.80 1.24
N TYR A 100 -15.31 -36.81 0.41
CA TYR A 100 -16.50 -37.67 0.46
C TYR A 100 -16.17 -39.07 1.02
N ALA A 101 -15.00 -39.27 1.62
CA ALA A 101 -14.52 -40.55 2.16
C ALA A 101 -15.03 -40.82 3.59
N GLU A 102 -15.03 -42.10 4.03
CA GLU A 102 -15.52 -42.60 5.33
C GLU A 102 -14.97 -41.82 6.54
N SER A 103 -15.67 -40.77 6.93
CA SER A 103 -15.38 -39.99 8.13
C SER A 103 -16.69 -39.62 8.81
N ASN A 104 -16.75 -39.86 10.12
CA ASN A 104 -17.95 -39.70 10.94
C ASN A 104 -17.84 -38.46 11.84
N VAL A 105 -17.37 -37.35 11.26
CA VAL A 105 -17.21 -36.07 11.96
C VAL A 105 -18.37 -35.16 11.59
N ASP A 106 -18.92 -34.42 12.56
CA ASP A 106 -19.89 -33.37 12.27
C ASP A 106 -19.23 -32.26 11.44
N VAL A 107 -19.39 -32.36 10.12
CA VAL A 107 -18.84 -31.45 9.11
C VAL A 107 -19.26 -30.00 9.39
N TYR A 108 -20.46 -29.78 9.93
CA TYR A 108 -20.95 -28.45 10.24
C TYR A 108 -20.17 -27.82 11.38
N GLU A 109 -19.95 -28.58 12.46
CA GLU A 109 -19.18 -28.09 13.60
C GLU A 109 -17.73 -27.82 13.20
N LYS A 110 -17.13 -28.71 12.39
CA LYS A 110 -15.78 -28.54 11.87
C LYS A 110 -15.68 -27.30 10.98
N TYR A 111 -16.62 -27.09 10.06
CA TYR A 111 -16.68 -25.89 9.23
C TYR A 111 -16.79 -24.61 10.07
N GLN A 112 -17.66 -24.58 11.08
CA GLN A 112 -17.81 -23.39 11.93
C GLN A 112 -16.51 -23.04 12.66
N ARG A 113 -15.78 -24.04 13.17
CA ARG A 113 -14.48 -23.84 13.81
C ARG A 113 -13.44 -23.32 12.81
N LEU A 114 -13.34 -23.95 11.64
CA LEU A 114 -12.42 -23.53 10.58
C LEU A 114 -12.72 -22.10 10.12
N ASN A 115 -13.98 -21.78 9.83
CA ASN A 115 -14.38 -20.47 9.35
C ASN A 115 -14.10 -19.36 10.37
N ARG A 116 -14.31 -19.62 11.68
CA ARG A 116 -13.91 -18.69 12.73
C ARG A 116 -12.41 -18.42 12.71
N ASN A 117 -11.60 -19.47 12.59
CA ASN A 117 -10.13 -19.32 12.53
C ASN A 117 -9.70 -18.50 11.30
N VAL A 118 -10.33 -18.73 10.13
CA VAL A 118 -10.07 -17.96 8.91
C VAL A 118 -10.43 -16.49 9.09
N ILE A 119 -11.57 -16.19 9.69
CA ILE A 119 -12.00 -14.81 9.97
C ILE A 119 -10.99 -14.12 10.91
N VAL A 120 -10.61 -14.79 12.00
CA VAL A 120 -9.63 -14.26 12.96
C VAL A 120 -8.26 -14.04 12.30
N GLN A 121 -7.81 -14.96 11.45
CA GLN A 121 -6.55 -14.82 10.72
C GLN A 121 -6.56 -13.62 9.77
N LYS A 122 -7.67 -13.42 9.02
CA LYS A 122 -7.83 -12.25 8.15
C LYS A 122 -7.84 -10.94 8.93
N GLN A 123 -8.58 -10.89 10.05
CA GLN A 123 -8.62 -9.72 10.92
C GLN A 123 -7.24 -9.40 11.52
N SER A 124 -6.49 -10.42 11.92
CA SER A 124 -5.12 -10.24 12.42
C SER A 124 -4.20 -9.66 11.34
N TYR A 125 -4.30 -10.13 10.10
CA TYR A 125 -3.49 -9.63 9.00
C TYR A 125 -3.86 -8.19 8.61
N GLU A 126 -5.15 -7.87 8.59
CA GLU A 126 -5.64 -6.49 8.38
C GLU A 126 -5.11 -5.56 9.48
N LEU A 127 -5.11 -6.01 10.74
CA LEU A 127 -4.60 -5.23 11.86
C LEU A 127 -3.08 -5.00 11.76
N GLU A 128 -2.32 -6.02 11.35
CA GLU A 128 -0.87 -5.89 11.11
C GLU A 128 -0.57 -4.86 10.01
N ILE A 129 -1.35 -4.86 8.91
CA ILE A 129 -1.24 -3.84 7.87
C ILE A 129 -1.51 -2.45 8.43
N VAL A 130 -2.60 -2.29 9.19
CA VAL A 130 -2.95 -0.99 9.80
C VAL A 130 -1.85 -0.51 10.74
N GLU A 131 -1.30 -1.37 11.58
CA GLU A 131 -0.18 -1.03 12.46
C GLU A 131 1.05 -0.60 11.66
N SER A 132 1.38 -1.29 10.57
CA SER A 132 2.48 -0.91 9.69
C SER A 132 2.26 0.47 9.06
N LEU A 133 1.04 0.76 8.59
CA LEU A 133 0.69 2.06 8.01
C LEU A 133 0.76 3.19 9.04
N LEU A 134 0.30 2.95 10.28
CA LEU A 134 0.39 3.92 11.37
C LEU A 134 1.86 4.23 11.71
N ARG A 135 2.72 3.21 11.79
CA ARG A 135 4.17 3.42 12.01
C ARG A 135 4.82 4.23 10.89
N GLU A 136 4.42 3.99 9.64
CA GLU A 136 4.92 4.78 8.50
C GLU A 136 4.43 6.23 8.56
N GLN A 137 3.19 6.45 8.97
CA GLN A 137 2.62 7.79 9.17
C GLN A 137 3.36 8.55 10.28
N ASP A 138 3.64 7.91 11.42
CA ASP A 138 4.40 8.52 12.51
C ASP A 138 5.80 8.93 12.07
N LYS A 139 6.49 8.07 11.30
CA LYS A 139 7.79 8.40 10.71
C LYS A 139 7.73 9.60 9.77
N LYS A 140 6.66 9.73 8.97
CA LYS A 140 6.45 10.91 8.11
C LYS A 140 6.20 12.16 8.94
N ASN A 141 5.42 12.07 10.02
CA ASN A 141 5.19 13.20 10.93
C ASN A 141 6.49 13.67 11.61
N GLU A 142 7.38 12.76 12.00
CA GLU A 142 8.71 13.10 12.50
C GLU A 142 9.53 13.87 11.45
N THR A 143 9.52 13.45 10.19
CA THR A 143 10.23 14.17 9.13
C THR A 143 9.64 15.56 8.86
N VAL A 144 8.30 15.70 8.90
CA VAL A 144 7.63 16.99 8.73
C VAL A 144 7.99 17.94 9.87
N THR A 145 7.93 17.47 11.12
CA THR A 145 8.30 18.29 12.29
C THR A 145 9.77 18.71 12.28
N MET A 146 10.68 17.87 11.78
CA MET A 146 12.08 18.27 11.55
C MET A 146 12.20 19.38 10.50
N LEU A 147 11.53 19.23 9.35
CA LEU A 147 11.55 20.23 8.27
C LEU A 147 10.90 21.55 8.68
N GLU A 148 9.82 21.52 9.46
CA GLU A 148 9.20 22.73 10.02
C GLU A 148 10.14 23.46 10.97
N ARG A 149 10.85 22.74 11.84
CA ARG A 149 11.86 23.31 12.73
C ARG A 149 12.99 23.95 11.92
N GLU A 150 13.49 23.27 10.89
CA GLU A 150 14.52 23.81 10.00
C GLU A 150 14.03 25.08 9.29
N ASN A 151 12.80 25.08 8.77
CA ASN A 151 12.21 26.26 8.12
C ASN A 151 12.08 27.44 9.08
N GLN A 152 11.68 27.19 10.34
CA GLN A 152 11.64 28.23 11.38
C GLN A 152 13.02 28.82 11.66
N LEU A 153 14.05 27.98 11.78
CA LEU A 153 15.44 28.43 11.97
C LEU A 153 15.93 29.26 10.78
N LEU A 154 15.66 28.83 9.55
CA LEU A 154 16.01 29.57 8.34
C LEU A 154 15.31 30.94 8.27
N ARG A 155 14.03 31.00 8.63
CA ARG A 155 13.28 32.27 8.69
C ARG A 155 13.84 33.23 9.74
N GLN A 156 14.22 32.73 10.91
CA GLN A 156 14.83 33.55 11.96
C GLN A 156 16.22 34.07 11.54
N GLY A 157 17.05 33.20 10.95
CA GLY A 157 18.37 33.60 10.44
C GLY A 157 18.30 34.62 9.30
N GLY A 158 17.31 34.51 8.42
CA GLY A 158 17.13 35.41 7.27
C GLY A 158 16.60 36.80 7.63
N MET A 159 15.86 36.96 8.73
CA MET A 159 15.35 38.27 9.17
C MET A 159 16.37 39.05 10.02
N SER A 160 17.11 38.40 10.92
CA SER A 160 17.96 39.13 11.86
C SER A 160 19.26 39.67 11.27
N GLN A 161 19.88 38.96 10.32
CA GLN A 161 21.17 39.42 9.75
C GLN A 161 21.01 40.50 8.69
N ASN A 162 19.93 40.47 7.92
CA ASN A 162 19.76 41.43 6.82
C ASN A 162 19.35 42.83 7.31
N ASP A 163 18.60 42.93 8.40
CA ASP A 163 18.11 44.22 8.90
C ASP A 163 19.22 45.01 9.62
N ASP A 164 20.01 44.36 10.49
CA ASP A 164 21.12 45.01 11.21
C ASP A 164 22.24 45.46 10.24
N ASP A 165 22.56 44.66 9.22
CA ASP A 165 23.54 45.01 8.19
C ASP A 165 23.03 46.14 7.27
N LEU A 166 21.72 46.19 7.00
CA LEU A 166 21.11 47.30 6.27
C LEU A 166 21.21 48.59 7.07
N GLU A 167 20.82 48.55 8.34
CA GLU A 167 20.80 49.72 9.23
C GLU A 167 22.21 50.30 9.37
N ASN A 168 23.22 49.45 9.62
CA ASN A 168 24.61 49.89 9.70
C ASN A 168 25.10 50.51 8.39
N ARG A 169 24.75 49.92 7.22
CA ARG A 169 25.09 50.52 5.92
C ARG A 169 24.43 51.88 5.72
N TYR A 170 23.18 52.06 6.14
CA TYR A 170 22.49 53.35 6.06
C TYR A 170 23.13 54.39 6.97
N LEU A 171 23.50 54.03 8.19
CA LEU A 171 24.20 54.92 9.12
C LEU A 171 25.57 55.35 8.58
N GLU A 172 26.38 54.42 8.07
CA GLU A 172 27.65 54.75 7.43
C GLU A 172 27.49 55.68 6.22
N LEU A 173 26.45 55.45 5.41
CA LEU A 173 26.16 56.29 4.26
C LEU A 173 25.77 57.71 4.69
N MET A 174 24.93 57.85 5.72
CA MET A 174 24.57 59.14 6.30
C MET A 174 25.80 59.88 6.87
N GLU A 175 26.70 59.17 7.55
CA GLU A 175 27.95 59.73 8.08
C GLU A 175 28.82 60.28 6.94
N LYS A 176 28.97 59.53 5.84
CA LYS A 176 29.69 59.96 4.64
C LYS A 176 29.05 61.20 4.00
N TYR A 177 27.72 61.22 3.89
CA TYR A 177 27.00 62.40 3.38
C TYR A 177 27.22 63.62 4.27
N LYS A 178 27.11 63.47 5.60
CA LYS A 178 27.36 64.55 6.57
C LYS A 178 28.77 65.11 6.45
N GLN A 179 29.78 64.24 6.31
CA GLN A 179 31.16 64.67 6.08
C GLN A 179 31.31 65.39 4.74
N SER A 180 30.67 64.90 3.68
CA SER A 180 30.71 65.53 2.36
C SER A 180 30.05 66.92 2.36
N LEU A 181 28.92 67.08 3.05
CA LEU A 181 28.24 68.36 3.25
C LEU A 181 29.12 69.34 4.02
N LYS A 182 29.76 68.88 5.10
CA LYS A 182 30.69 69.72 5.88
C LYS A 182 31.87 70.20 5.02
N ARG A 183 32.40 69.34 4.15
CA ARG A 183 33.46 69.73 3.19
C ARG A 183 32.95 70.73 2.16
N LEU A 184 31.72 70.55 1.65
CA LEU A 184 31.09 71.50 0.73
C LEU A 184 30.87 72.86 1.38
N GLU A 185 30.43 72.90 2.64
CA GLU A 185 30.30 74.15 3.41
C GLU A 185 31.65 74.84 3.61
N GLN A 186 32.70 74.09 3.98
CA GLN A 186 34.05 74.64 4.08
C GLN A 186 34.57 75.18 2.75
N LEU A 187 34.30 74.47 1.64
CA LEU A 187 34.66 74.93 0.30
C LEU A 187 33.87 76.18 -0.10
N ARG A 188 32.57 76.24 0.23
CA ARG A 188 31.73 77.42 0.03
C ARG A 188 32.25 78.63 0.81
N ASP A 189 32.67 78.42 2.05
CA ASP A 189 33.09 79.50 2.95
C ASP A 189 34.54 79.97 2.68
N SER A 190 35.32 79.18 1.93
CA SER A 190 36.62 79.56 1.40
C SER A 190 36.53 80.80 0.51
N LYS A 191 37.62 81.58 0.45
CA LYS A 191 37.72 82.81 -0.36
C LYS A 191 37.37 82.56 -1.84
N LEU A 192 37.82 81.43 -2.39
CA LEU A 192 37.50 81.03 -3.77
C LEU A 192 36.03 80.60 -3.92
N GLY A 193 35.49 79.88 -2.93
CA GLY A 193 34.08 79.48 -2.92
C GLY A 193 33.13 80.68 -2.85
N LYS A 194 33.41 81.65 -1.98
CA LYS A 194 32.64 82.91 -1.90
C LYS A 194 32.68 83.70 -3.21
N LEU A 195 33.85 83.75 -3.87
CA LEU A 195 33.98 84.36 -5.20
C LEU A 195 33.16 83.61 -6.26
N GLN A 196 33.18 82.28 -6.25
CA GLN A 196 32.37 81.45 -7.16
C GLN A 196 30.88 81.65 -6.92
N VAL A 197 30.42 81.61 -5.66
CA VAL A 197 29.02 81.86 -5.30
C VAL A 197 28.59 83.27 -5.71
N ALA A 198 29.41 84.29 -5.44
CA ALA A 198 29.13 85.66 -5.86
C ALA A 198 29.06 85.80 -7.40
N TYR A 199 29.96 85.16 -8.13
CA TYR A 199 29.92 85.11 -9.60
C TYR A 199 28.64 84.45 -10.11
N TRP A 200 28.24 83.32 -9.51
CA TRP A 200 27.02 82.60 -9.91
C TRP A 200 25.75 83.36 -9.55
N ASN A 201 25.68 84.01 -8.38
CA ASN A 201 24.55 84.86 -8.00
C ASN A 201 24.41 86.05 -8.97
N LYS A 202 25.53 86.72 -9.28
CA LYS A 202 25.58 87.80 -10.27
C LYS A 202 25.16 87.34 -11.67
N LYS A 203 25.51 86.12 -12.07
CA LYS A 203 25.11 85.51 -13.36
C LYS A 203 23.63 85.10 -13.39
N ARG A 204 23.05 84.70 -12.25
CA ARG A 204 21.66 84.27 -12.13
C ARG A 204 20.68 85.41 -11.82
N GLY A 205 21.17 86.63 -11.60
CA GLY A 205 20.34 87.82 -11.39
C GLY A 205 19.77 87.94 -9.97
N TYR A 206 20.41 87.30 -8.98
CA TYR A 206 20.14 87.52 -7.55
C TYR A 206 21.00 88.64 -6.99
#